data_AF-A0AAW0YN96-F1
#
_entry.id   AF-A0AAW0YN96-F1
#
_cell.length_a   1.000
_cell.length_b   1.000
_cell.length_c   1.000
_cell.angle_alpha   90.00
_cell.angle_beta   90.00
_cell.angle_gamma   90.00
#
_symmetry.space_group_name_H-M   'P 1'
#
loop_
_entity.id
_entity.type
_entity.pdbx_description
1 polymer ?
#
loop_
_entity_poly.entity_id
_entity_poly.type
_entity_poly.pdbx_seq_one_letter_code
_entity_poly.pdbx_strand_id
1 'polypeptide(L)'
;MVEQAQVRIQEAMTALVDDLDKTYLRGIQRAMHLCAAVCCEKTENSVDQVHRCIESCSTPLTQAQSFVQNELSQFQERLQRCVMTCQDRVRDQVTADTSEAQEPQRNSSLSIANAAGSVFRQAALGRDGV
;
A
#
# COMPACT_ATOMS: atom_id res chain seq x y z
N MET A 1 24.08 -9.01 3.74
CA MET A 1 24.11 -7.54 3.52
C MET A 1 22.88 -7.06 2.77
N VAL A 2 22.63 -7.51 1.53
CA VAL A 2 21.45 -7.07 0.72
C VAL A 2 20.11 -7.52 1.32
N GLU A 3 20.01 -8.74 1.84
CA GLU A 3 18.77 -9.24 2.46
C GLU A 3 18.38 -8.45 3.71
N GLN A 4 19.34 -8.09 4.57
CA GLN A 4 19.07 -7.22 5.74
C GLN A 4 18.62 -5.81 5.32
N ALA A 5 19.16 -5.27 4.22
CA ALA A 5 18.70 -3.99 3.70
C ALA A 5 17.25 -4.08 3.19
N GLN A 6 16.86 -5.19 2.56
CA GLN A 6 15.47 -5.41 2.11
C GLN A 6 14.49 -5.49 3.27
N VAL A 7 14.83 -6.19 4.36
CA VAL A 7 13.96 -6.30 5.54
C VAL A 7 13.67 -4.92 6.15
N ARG A 8 14.71 -4.10 6.37
CA ARG A 8 14.53 -2.74 6.90
C ARG A 8 13.67 -1.86 5.98
N ILE A 9 13.81 -2.02 4.67
CA ILE A 9 12.99 -1.30 3.70
C ILE A 9 11.52 -1.73 3.83
N GLN A 10 11.25 -3.03 3.93
CA GLN A 10 9.88 -3.53 4.11
C GLN A 10 9.27 -3.01 5.41
N GLU A 11 10.00 -3.06 6.52
CA GLU A 11 9.53 -2.54 7.82
C GLU A 11 9.21 -1.04 7.75
N ALA A 12 10.10 -0.24 7.13
CA ALA A 12 9.88 1.19 6.96
C ALA A 12 8.68 1.49 6.03
N MET A 13 8.48 0.69 4.98
CA MET A 13 7.30 0.80 4.11
C MET A 13 6.02 0.47 4.86
N THR A 14 6.01 -0.59 5.67
CA THR A 14 4.85 -0.92 6.50
C THR A 14 4.54 0.19 7.51
N ALA A 15 5.56 0.75 8.17
CA ALA A 15 5.39 1.87 9.09
C ALA A 15 4.84 3.12 8.38
N LEU A 16 5.29 3.42 7.16
CA LEU A 16 4.76 4.51 6.34
C LEU A 16 3.27 4.31 6.01
N VAL A 17 2.87 3.10 5.62
CA VAL A 17 1.46 2.79 5.34
C VAL A 17 0.60 2.96 6.59
N ASP A 18 1.07 2.49 7.74
CA ASP A 18 0.35 2.59 9.01
C ASP A 18 0.19 4.07 9.46
N ASP A 19 1.22 4.91 9.23
CA ASP A 19 1.13 6.35 9.51
C ASP A 19 0.13 7.05 8.57
N LEU A 20 0.15 6.73 7.28
CA LEU A 20 -0.83 7.25 6.31
C LEU A 20 -2.26 6.84 6.67
N ASP A 21 -2.44 5.59 7.11
CA ASP A 21 -3.74 5.09 7.56
C ASP A 21 -4.26 5.91 8.76
N LYS A 22 -3.45 6.01 9.81
CA LYS A 22 -3.80 6.73 11.05
C LYS A 22 -4.07 8.20 10.81
N THR A 23 -3.27 8.85 9.97
CA THR A 23 -3.30 10.30 9.80
C THR A 23 -4.39 10.74 8.82
N TYR A 24 -4.61 9.99 7.74
CA TYR A 24 -5.48 10.43 6.64
C TYR A 24 -6.63 9.47 6.35
N LEU A 25 -6.37 8.16 6.23
CA LEU A 25 -7.40 7.22 5.74
C LEU A 25 -8.51 6.99 6.76
N ARG A 26 -8.20 6.87 8.05
CA ARG A 26 -9.23 6.68 9.10
C ARG A 26 -10.22 7.83 9.18
N GLY A 27 -9.76 9.06 8.96
CA GLY A 27 -10.64 10.23 8.89
C GLY A 27 -11.63 10.15 7.74
N ILE A 28 -11.15 9.75 6.56
CA ILE A 28 -11.97 9.55 5.36
C ILE A 28 -12.95 8.38 5.55
N GLN A 29 -12.50 7.26 6.12
CA GLN A 29 -13.35 6.12 6.46
C GLN A 29 -14.46 6.53 7.43
N ARG A 30 -14.14 7.29 8.48
CA ARG A 30 -15.14 7.82 9.43
C ARG A 30 -16.18 8.67 8.70
N ALA A 31 -15.76 9.57 7.83
CA ALA A 31 -16.67 10.41 7.06
C ALA A 31 -17.59 9.58 6.15
N MET A 32 -17.05 8.55 5.50
CA MET A 32 -17.81 7.61 4.68
C MET A 32 -18.90 6.90 5.50
N HIS A 33 -18.55 6.37 6.68
CA HIS A 33 -19.52 5.67 7.53
C HIS A 33 -20.60 6.60 8.09
N LEU A 34 -20.26 7.83 8.48
CA LEU A 34 -21.25 8.81 8.91
C LEU A 34 -22.19 9.22 7.77
N CYS A 35 -21.66 9.39 6.56
CA CYS A 35 -22.47 9.64 5.37
C CYS A 35 -23.44 8.48 5.10
N ALA A 36 -22.97 7.24 5.16
CA ALA A 36 -23.80 6.06 4.98
C ALA A 36 -24.90 5.94 6.06
N ALA A 37 -24.59 6.28 7.31
CA ALA A 37 -25.59 6.31 8.39
C ALA A 37 -26.73 7.30 8.06
N VAL A 38 -26.41 8.51 7.62
CA VAL A 38 -27.39 9.52 7.19
C VAL A 38 -28.22 9.05 5.98
N CYS A 39 -27.63 8.27 5.07
CA CYS A 39 -28.39 7.66 3.97
C CYS A 39 -29.45 6.66 4.49
N CYS A 40 -29.12 5.88 5.53
CA CYS A 40 -30.01 4.88 6.12
C CYS A 40 -31.14 5.47 6.98
N GLU A 41 -30.97 6.69 7.50
CA GLU A 41 -32.00 7.38 8.29
C GLU A 41 -33.21 7.81 7.45
N LYS A 42 -33.05 7.94 6.13
CA LYS A 42 -34.10 8.40 5.20
C LYS A 42 -35.08 7.29 4.86
N THR A 43 -36.00 7.02 5.78
CA THR A 43 -37.04 5.98 5.67
C THR A 43 -38.01 6.18 4.50
N GLU A 44 -38.12 7.40 3.98
CA GLU A 44 -38.95 7.77 2.84
C GLU A 44 -38.37 7.37 1.49
N ASN A 45 -37.06 7.08 1.41
CA ASN A 45 -36.39 6.73 0.18
C ASN A 45 -36.59 5.25 -0.16
N SER A 46 -36.61 4.93 -1.46
CA SER A 46 -36.57 3.53 -1.89
C SER A 46 -35.22 2.89 -1.57
N VAL A 47 -35.20 1.56 -1.47
CA VAL A 47 -33.97 0.78 -1.25
C VAL A 47 -32.89 1.14 -2.28
N ASP A 48 -33.26 1.25 -3.56
CA ASP A 48 -32.34 1.64 -4.63
C ASP A 48 -31.72 3.03 -4.42
N GLN A 49 -32.48 3.98 -3.88
CA GLN A 49 -31.99 5.33 -3.62
C GLN A 49 -31.00 5.34 -2.45
N VAL A 50 -31.30 4.58 -1.38
CA VAL A 50 -30.40 4.43 -0.23
C VAL A 50 -29.09 3.77 -0.65
N HIS A 51 -29.13 2.71 -1.46
CA HIS A 51 -27.92 2.06 -1.96
C HIS A 51 -27.05 2.98 -2.81
N ARG A 52 -27.62 3.73 -3.75
CA ARG A 52 -26.86 4.73 -4.54
C ARG A 52 -26.24 5.82 -3.65
N CYS A 53 -26.95 6.24 -2.60
CA CYS A 53 -26.43 7.19 -1.62
C CYS A 53 -25.18 6.63 -0.93
N ILE A 54 -25.25 5.39 -0.42
CA ILE A 54 -24.12 4.72 0.25
C ILE A 54 -22.94 4.51 -0.71
N GLU A 55 -23.19 4.11 -1.96
CA GLU A 55 -22.14 3.99 -2.98
C GLU A 55 -21.41 5.32 -3.20
N SER A 56 -22.14 6.43 -3.28
CA SER A 56 -21.54 7.76 -3.41
C SER A 56 -20.66 8.13 -2.21
N CYS A 57 -21.08 7.76 -0.98
CA CYS A 57 -20.29 7.99 0.23
C CYS A 57 -18.94 7.25 0.22
N SER A 58 -18.85 6.10 -0.47
CA SER A 58 -17.61 5.31 -0.59
C SER A 58 -16.60 5.87 -1.60
N THR A 59 -17.04 6.73 -2.51
CA THR A 59 -16.22 7.24 -3.62
C THR A 59 -14.94 7.95 -3.15
N PRO A 60 -14.98 8.88 -2.16
CA PRO A 60 -13.77 9.55 -1.68
C PRO A 60 -12.76 8.59 -1.06
N LEU A 61 -13.24 7.55 -0.36
CA LEU A 61 -12.39 6.53 0.21
C LEU A 61 -11.69 5.73 -0.88
N THR A 62 -12.43 5.24 -1.87
CA THR A 62 -11.87 4.48 -2.99
C THR A 62 -10.83 5.29 -3.78
N GLN A 63 -11.09 6.59 -4.00
CA GLN A 63 -10.13 7.48 -4.66
C GLN A 63 -8.84 7.64 -3.85
N ALA A 64 -8.96 7.91 -2.54
CA ALA A 64 -7.80 8.06 -1.66
C ALA A 64 -6.97 6.75 -1.58
N GLN A 65 -7.64 5.61 -1.48
CA GLN A 65 -6.99 4.30 -1.46
C GLN A 65 -6.23 4.01 -2.76
N SER A 66 -6.87 4.27 -3.91
CA SER A 66 -6.24 4.08 -5.22
C SER A 66 -5.04 5.00 -5.42
N PHE A 67 -5.14 6.26 -5.00
CA PHE A 67 -4.04 7.22 -5.03
C PHE A 67 -2.85 6.74 -4.21
N VAL A 68 -3.06 6.43 -2.92
CA VAL A 68 -2.00 5.96 -2.02
C VAL A 68 -1.35 4.68 -2.55
N GLN A 69 -2.16 3.72 -3.03
CA GLN A 69 -1.63 2.47 -3.58
C GLN A 69 -0.75 2.70 -4.80
N ASN A 70 -1.17 3.59 -5.72
CA ASN A 70 -0.39 3.91 -6.91
C ASN A 70 0.95 4.60 -6.54
N GLU A 71 0.91 5.61 -5.67
CA GLU A 71 2.11 6.32 -5.22
C GLU A 71 3.10 5.39 -4.50
N LEU A 72 2.62 4.51 -3.63
CA LEU A 72 3.47 3.53 -2.94
C LEU A 72 4.07 2.50 -3.89
N SER A 73 3.32 2.05 -4.89
CA SER A 73 3.83 1.14 -5.92
C SER A 73 4.96 1.79 -6.71
N GLN A 74 4.74 3.02 -7.19
CA GLN A 74 5.76 3.78 -7.91
C GLN A 74 6.99 4.06 -7.04
N PHE A 75 6.78 4.40 -5.77
CA PHE A 75 7.86 4.63 -4.82
C PHE A 75 8.71 3.36 -4.61
N GLN A 76 8.06 2.22 -4.40
CA GLN A 76 8.75 0.95 -4.23
C GLN A 76 9.54 0.55 -5.47
N GLU A 77 8.98 0.68 -6.67
CA GLU A 77 9.72 0.37 -7.92
C GLU A 77 10.98 1.22 -8.06
N ARG A 78 10.90 2.52 -7.77
CA ARG A 78 12.05 3.43 -7.79
C ARG A 78 13.10 3.02 -6.75
N LEU A 79 12.66 2.67 -5.54
CA LEU A 79 13.53 2.25 -4.46
C LEU A 79 14.26 0.94 -4.81
N GLN A 80 13.55 -0.04 -5.37
CA GLN A 80 14.13 -1.31 -5.82
C GLN A 80 15.22 -1.09 -6.88
N ARG A 81 14.95 -0.25 -7.88
CA ARG A 81 15.95 0.12 -8.90
C ARG A 81 17.15 0.79 -8.25
N CYS A 82 16.94 1.70 -7.30
CA CYS A 82 18.03 2.38 -6.60
C CYS A 82 18.91 1.41 -5.82
N VAL A 83 18.33 0.44 -5.13
CA VAL A 83 19.08 -0.59 -4.38
C VAL A 83 19.92 -1.44 -5.33
N MET A 84 19.35 -1.86 -6.47
CA MET A 84 20.04 -2.65 -7.49
C MET A 84 21.21 -1.86 -8.11
N THR A 85 20.97 -0.61 -8.53
CA THR A 85 22.05 0.25 -9.07
C THR A 85 23.14 0.53 -8.03
N CYS A 86 22.78 0.70 -6.76
CA CYS A 86 23.76 0.88 -5.69
C CYS A 86 24.64 -0.38 -5.53
N GLN A 87 24.02 -1.56 -5.55
CA GLN A 87 24.72 -2.83 -5.50
C GLN A 87 25.68 -3.00 -6.70
N ASP A 88 25.23 -2.70 -7.92
CA ASP A 88 26.05 -2.81 -9.12
C ASP A 88 27.28 -1.89 -9.04
N ARG A 89 27.09 -0.62 -8.63
CA ARG A 89 28.20 0.33 -8.45
C ARG A 89 29.22 -0.12 -7.42
N VAL A 90 28.76 -0.70 -6.31
CA VAL A 90 29.67 -1.26 -5.29
C VAL A 90 30.43 -2.43 -5.87
N ARG A 91 29.77 -3.31 -6.65
CA ARG A 91 30.45 -4.43 -7.30
C ARG A 91 31.51 -3.95 -8.30
N ASP A 92 31.18 -2.98 -9.15
CA ASP A 92 32.08 -2.44 -10.17
C ASP A 92 33.34 -1.82 -9.52
N GLN A 93 33.17 -1.06 -8.43
CA GLN A 93 34.29 -0.48 -7.67
C GLN A 93 35.17 -1.54 -7.01
N VAL A 94 34.58 -2.62 -6.48
CA VAL A 94 35.33 -3.72 -5.87
C VAL A 94 36.11 -4.52 -6.92
N THR A 95 35.59 -4.67 -8.14
CA THR A 95 36.28 -5.37 -9.24
C THR A 95 37.39 -4.55 -9.91
N ALA A 96 37.39 -3.22 -9.80
CA ALA A 96 38.45 -2.37 -10.37
C ALA A 96 39.79 -2.50 -9.63
N ASP A 97 39.78 -2.90 -8.35
CA ASP A 97 40.97 -2.96 -7.49
C ASP A 97 41.38 -4.38 -7.02
N THR A 98 40.63 -5.45 -7.33
CA THR A 98 41.04 -6.82 -6.95
C THR A 98 40.73 -7.88 -8.01
N SER A 99 41.78 -8.62 -8.40
CA SER A 99 41.70 -9.82 -9.25
C SER A 99 40.83 -10.90 -8.58
N GLU A 100 39.79 -11.32 -9.31
CA GLU A 100 39.05 -12.59 -9.21
C GLU A 100 38.85 -13.22 -7.81
N ALA A 101 37.66 -13.05 -7.22
CA ALA A 101 37.11 -14.00 -6.25
C ALA A 101 35.56 -13.97 -6.19
N GLN A 102 34.95 -14.94 -6.89
CA GLN A 102 33.76 -15.74 -6.60
C GLN A 102 32.47 -15.16 -5.95
N GLU A 103 31.37 -15.36 -6.71
CA GLU A 103 30.01 -15.79 -6.29
C GLU A 103 29.01 -14.81 -5.60
N PRO A 104 27.71 -15.19 -5.45
CA PRO A 104 26.78 -15.52 -6.53
C PRO A 104 25.57 -14.57 -6.55
N GLN A 105 25.04 -14.36 -7.74
CA GLN A 105 23.89 -13.51 -8.04
C GLN A 105 22.59 -14.25 -7.70
N ARG A 106 21.83 -13.76 -6.72
CA ARG A 106 20.46 -14.20 -6.47
C ARG A 106 19.50 -13.01 -6.49
N ASN A 107 18.83 -12.90 -7.63
CA ASN A 107 17.72 -12.03 -7.94
C ASN A 107 16.49 -12.36 -7.08
N SER A 108 16.37 -11.75 -5.91
CA SER A 108 15.11 -11.81 -5.15
C SER A 108 14.17 -10.71 -5.64
N SER A 109 13.16 -11.12 -6.39
CA SER A 109 11.98 -10.32 -6.72
C SER A 109 11.35 -9.76 -5.43
N LEU A 110 11.32 -8.43 -5.30
CA LEU A 110 10.56 -7.78 -4.25
C LEU A 110 9.07 -7.86 -4.57
N SER A 111 8.39 -8.82 -3.96
CA SER A 111 6.92 -8.86 -3.94
C SER A 111 6.40 -8.15 -2.70
N ILE A 112 6.30 -6.82 -2.74
CA ILE A 112 5.68 -6.01 -1.67
C ILE A 112 4.15 -5.86 -1.86
N ALA A 113 3.57 -6.47 -2.90
CA ALA A 113 2.15 -6.35 -3.22
C ALA A 113 1.17 -6.84 -2.12
N ASN A 114 1.64 -7.64 -1.14
CA ASN A 114 0.76 -8.25 -0.14
C ASN A 114 0.48 -7.40 1.11
N ALA A 115 1.33 -6.43 1.47
CA ALA A 115 1.14 -5.66 2.70
C ALA A 115 0.07 -4.55 2.54
N ALA A 116 0.01 -3.90 1.38
CA ALA A 116 -1.04 -2.93 1.09
C ALA A 116 -2.40 -3.62 0.91
N GLY A 117 -2.42 -4.81 0.31
CA GLY A 117 -3.66 -5.52 -0.02
C GLY A 117 -4.49 -5.95 1.20
N SER A 118 -3.88 -6.24 2.36
CA SER A 118 -4.62 -6.69 3.55
C SER A 118 -5.33 -5.56 4.29
N VAL A 119 -4.70 -4.38 4.38
CA VAL A 119 -5.29 -3.18 5.02
C VAL A 119 -6.50 -2.68 4.24
N PHE A 120 -6.44 -2.73 2.90
CA PHE A 120 -7.53 -2.22 2.06
C PHE A 120 -8.67 -3.22 1.82
N ARG A 121 -8.43 -4.54 1.93
CA ARG A 121 -9.46 -5.56 1.70
C ARG A 121 -10.51 -5.64 2.81
N GLN A 122 -10.20 -5.16 4.02
CA GLN A 122 -11.16 -5.09 5.13
C GLN A 122 -12.21 -3.98 4.98
N ALA A 123 -12.03 -3.03 4.06
CA ALA A 123 -13.04 -2.00 3.78
C ALA A 123 -14.17 -2.47 2.84
N ALA A 124 -14.07 -3.66 2.23
CA ALA A 124 -15.01 -4.16 1.22
C ALA A 124 -15.95 -5.28 1.71
N LEU A 125 -15.81 -5.78 2.95
CA LEU A 125 -16.62 -6.87 3.48
C LEU A 125 -17.21 -6.54 4.86
N GLY A 126 -18.22 -5.67 4.86
CA GLY A 126 -19.30 -5.70 5.85
C GLY A 126 -20.22 -6.90 5.63
N ARG A 127 -19.64 -8.11 5.55
CA ARG A 127 -20.34 -9.38 5.34
C ARG A 127 -19.54 -10.48 6.03
N ASP A 128 -19.78 -10.64 7.33
CA ASP A 128 -20.18 -11.92 7.91
C ASP A 128 -20.85 -11.66 9.26
N GLY A 129 -22.04 -12.25 9.39
CA GLY A 129 -23.03 -11.93 10.41
C GLY A 129 -22.70 -12.48 11.78
N VAL A 130 -23.13 -11.70 12.78
CA VAL A 130 -23.81 -12.22 13.97
C VAL A 130 -25.30 -12.04 13.74
#